data_AF-A0A9P7N3K0-F1
#
_entry.id   AF-A0A9P7N3K0-F1
#
_cell.length_a   1.000
_cell.length_b   1.000
_cell.length_c   1.000
_cell.angle_alpha   90.00
_cell.angle_beta   90.00
_cell.angle_gamma   90.00
#
_symmetry.space_group_name_H-M   'P 1'
#
loop_
_entity.id
_entity.type
_entity.pdbx_description
1 polymer ?
#
loop_
_entity_poly.entity_id
_entity_poly.type
_entity_poly.pdbx_seq_one_letter_code
_entity_poly.pdbx_strand_id
1 'polypeptide(L)'
;SQLDIHTTAYGTKWYLTLFNLSIPFPAQLRVWDVFLLFGDSFKDSGAQGPPRSASSSTAAATAAPSSGLDILHAASAALIEALREVILDSDFENAMKALTSWIPVKDEDLLMKVTKAEWKTHQGKKKT
;
A
#
# COMPACT_ATOMS: atom_id res chain seq x y z
N SER A 1 7.66 -25.07 5.25
CA SER A 1 7.47 -24.99 3.78
C SER A 1 7.38 -23.53 3.39
N GLN A 2 8.19 -23.05 2.45
CA GLN A 2 7.97 -21.73 1.85
C GLN A 2 6.72 -21.83 0.98
N LEU A 3 5.70 -21.04 1.28
CA LEU A 3 4.55 -20.87 0.39
C LEU A 3 5.02 -19.96 -0.75
N ASP A 4 5.07 -20.47 -1.99
CA ASP A 4 5.46 -19.70 -3.19
C ASP A 4 4.36 -18.70 -3.60
N ILE A 5 3.95 -17.83 -2.68
CA ILE A 5 2.96 -16.77 -2.92
C ILE A 5 3.70 -15.53 -3.41
N HIS A 6 3.55 -15.24 -4.71
CA HIS A 6 4.06 -14.00 -5.27
C HIS A 6 3.27 -12.80 -4.76
N THR A 7 3.96 -11.70 -4.45
CA THR A 7 3.34 -10.43 -4.04
C THR A 7 2.32 -9.91 -5.06
N THR A 8 2.52 -10.22 -6.34
CA THR A 8 1.59 -9.88 -7.43
C THR A 8 0.22 -10.54 -7.28
N ALA A 9 0.11 -11.68 -6.58
CA ALA A 9 -1.12 -12.45 -6.42
C ALA A 9 -2.20 -11.72 -5.60
N TYR A 10 -1.79 -10.94 -4.60
CA TYR A 10 -2.70 -10.11 -3.80
C TYR A 10 -2.50 -8.60 -4.04
N GLY A 11 -1.26 -8.18 -4.30
CA GLY A 11 -0.90 -6.78 -4.51
C GLY A 11 -1.61 -6.15 -5.71
N THR A 12 -1.73 -6.86 -6.84
CA THR A 12 -2.41 -6.31 -8.02
C THR A 12 -3.82 -5.83 -7.70
N LYS A 13 -4.61 -6.65 -6.99
CA LYS A 13 -5.96 -6.28 -6.55
C LYS A 13 -5.91 -5.07 -5.60
N TRP A 14 -5.07 -5.12 -4.58
CA TRP A 14 -5.05 -4.09 -3.53
C TRP A 14 -4.66 -2.71 -4.07
N TYR A 15 -3.62 -2.63 -4.89
CA TYR A 15 -3.11 -1.35 -5.39
C TYR A 15 -3.95 -0.80 -6.55
N LEU A 16 -4.47 -1.64 -7.45
CA LEU A 16 -5.33 -1.15 -8.54
C LEU A 16 -6.71 -0.70 -8.06
N THR A 17 -7.22 -1.32 -7.00
CA THR A 17 -8.54 -0.98 -6.44
C THR A 17 -8.46 -0.08 -5.22
N LEU A 18 -7.25 0.32 -4.81
CA LEU A 18 -7.02 1.08 -3.57
C LEU A 18 -7.73 0.46 -2.36
N PHE A 19 -7.68 -0.87 -2.24
CA PHE A 19 -8.37 -1.67 -1.21
C PHE A 19 -9.91 -1.66 -1.22
N ASN A 20 -10.56 -1.04 -2.23
CA ASN A 20 -12.03 -0.96 -2.34
C ASN A 20 -12.71 -2.34 -2.26
N LEU A 21 -12.06 -3.38 -2.78
CA LEU A 21 -12.60 -4.74 -2.81
C LEU A 21 -12.04 -5.67 -1.71
N SER A 22 -11.29 -5.13 -0.76
CA SER A 22 -10.50 -5.94 0.19
C SER A 22 -10.80 -5.67 1.66
N ILE A 23 -11.17 -4.45 2.05
CA ILE A 23 -11.42 -4.07 3.45
C ILE A 23 -12.76 -3.34 3.58
N PRO A 24 -13.38 -3.23 4.77
CA PRO A 24 -14.62 -2.47 4.97
C PRO A 24 -14.51 -1.00 4.60
N PHE A 25 -15.60 -0.43 4.06
CA PHE A 25 -15.66 0.96 3.61
C PHE A 25 -15.13 1.98 4.63
N PRO A 26 -15.45 1.89 5.93
CA PRO A 26 -14.86 2.81 6.92
C PRO A 26 -13.33 2.78 6.97
N ALA A 27 -12.72 1.59 6.91
CA ALA A 27 -11.27 1.43 6.85
C ALA A 27 -10.68 1.95 5.53
N GLN A 28 -11.40 1.77 4.41
CA GLN A 28 -11.00 2.34 3.11
C GLN A 28 -10.90 3.86 3.20
N LEU A 29 -11.93 4.52 3.75
CA LEU A 29 -11.94 5.97 3.90
C LEU A 29 -10.75 6.47 4.70
N ARG A 30 -10.37 5.82 5.81
CA ARG A 30 -9.19 6.24 6.60
C ARG A 30 -7.90 6.19 5.80
N VAL A 31 -7.70 5.13 5.00
CA VAL A 31 -6.53 5.01 4.12
C VAL A 31 -6.59 6.07 3.02
N TRP A 32 -7.76 6.31 2.44
CA TRP A 32 -7.95 7.28 1.36
C TRP A 32 -7.81 8.72 1.82
N ASP A 33 -8.29 9.09 3.01
CA ASP A 33 -8.13 10.42 3.59
C ASP A 33 -6.65 10.80 3.64
N VAL A 34 -5.82 9.88 4.16
CA VAL A 34 -4.37 10.06 4.27
C VAL A 34 -3.72 10.02 2.89
N PHE A 35 -4.10 9.07 2.03
CA PHE A 35 -3.55 8.94 0.68
C PHE A 35 -3.83 10.18 -0.19
N LEU A 36 -5.03 10.73 -0.15
CA LEU A 36 -5.42 11.91 -0.92
C LEU A 36 -4.82 13.19 -0.33
N LEU A 37 -4.76 13.31 1.01
CA LEU A 37 -4.14 14.45 1.68
C LEU A 37 -2.63 14.53 1.41
N PHE A 38 -1.91 13.40 1.45
CA PHE A 38 -0.49 13.34 1.16
C PHE A 38 -0.18 13.18 -0.34
N GLY A 39 -1.17 12.80 -1.15
CA GLY A 39 -1.06 12.69 -2.60
C GLY A 39 -0.87 14.05 -3.28
N ASP A 40 -1.47 15.12 -2.75
CA ASP A 40 -1.33 16.47 -3.30
C ASP A 40 0.02 17.14 -3.00
N SER A 41 0.82 16.60 -2.06
CA SER A 41 2.22 17.03 -1.85
C SER A 41 3.12 16.78 -3.09
N PHE A 42 2.58 16.12 -4.12
CA PHE A 42 3.21 15.89 -5.42
C PHE A 42 3.27 17.14 -6.31
N LYS A 43 2.39 18.14 -6.14
CA LYS A 43 2.34 19.29 -7.07
C LYS A 43 3.37 20.38 -6.79
N ASP A 44 3.90 20.48 -5.58
CA ASP A 44 4.81 21.58 -5.21
C ASP A 44 6.30 21.25 -5.41
N SER A 45 6.64 20.01 -5.76
CA SER A 45 8.02 19.65 -6.15
C SER A 45 8.34 19.95 -7.63
N GLY A 46 7.38 20.51 -8.39
CA GLY A 46 7.49 20.76 -9.83
C GLY A 46 7.45 22.23 -10.26
N ALA A 47 7.40 23.20 -9.33
CA ALA A 47 7.39 24.61 -9.68
C ALA A 47 8.82 25.15 -9.95
N GLN A 48 9.42 24.75 -11.08
CA GLN A 48 10.21 25.64 -11.95
C GLN A 48 10.55 24.94 -13.29
N GLY A 49 9.75 25.20 -14.32
CA GLY A 49 10.07 24.89 -15.72
C GLY A 49 8.86 25.09 -16.65
N PRO A 50 8.99 25.81 -17.78
CA PRO A 50 7.86 26.20 -18.64
C PRO A 50 7.28 25.01 -19.42
N PRO A 51 6.04 25.12 -19.96
CA PRO A 51 5.30 23.97 -20.47
C PRO A 51 5.88 23.55 -21.83
N ARG A 52 6.32 22.29 -21.93
CA ARG A 52 6.60 21.67 -23.23
C ARG A 52 5.93 20.31 -23.33
N SER A 53 5.10 20.24 -24.37
CA SER A 53 4.35 19.16 -25.01
C SER A 53 4.57 17.71 -24.59
N ALA A 54 3.43 17.01 -24.61
CA ALA A 54 3.24 15.58 -24.57
C ALA A 54 4.23 14.75 -25.42
N SER A 55 4.75 13.66 -24.83
CA SER A 55 4.93 12.37 -25.52
C SER A 55 5.26 11.23 -24.54
N SER A 56 4.54 10.13 -24.77
CA SER A 56 4.74 8.71 -24.41
C SER A 56 5.97 8.23 -23.62
N SER A 57 5.68 7.47 -22.55
CA SER A 57 6.29 6.21 -22.08
C SER A 57 7.58 5.71 -22.75
N THR A 58 8.64 5.45 -21.95
CA THR A 58 9.20 4.12 -21.57
C THR A 58 10.63 4.28 -21.03
N ALA A 59 10.87 4.09 -19.73
CA ALA A 59 12.18 3.72 -19.17
C ALA A 59 12.04 3.31 -17.69
N ALA A 60 12.57 2.14 -17.34
CA ALA A 60 12.50 1.56 -16.01
C ALA A 60 13.45 2.25 -14.99
N ALA A 61 12.90 2.50 -13.80
CA ALA A 61 13.50 2.41 -12.47
C ALA A 61 14.79 3.20 -12.14
N THR A 62 14.65 4.43 -11.64
CA THR A 62 15.25 4.90 -10.35
C THR A 62 14.66 6.22 -9.82
N ALA A 63 13.41 6.56 -10.17
CA ALA A 63 12.78 7.77 -9.65
C ALA A 63 12.26 7.51 -8.23
N ALA A 64 12.62 8.39 -7.29
CA ALA A 64 12.20 8.35 -5.90
C ALA A 64 10.71 7.95 -5.75
N PRO A 65 10.35 7.04 -4.83
CA PRO A 65 8.97 6.57 -4.70
C PRO A 65 8.05 7.76 -4.45
N SER A 66 7.02 7.87 -5.27
CA SER A 66 5.93 8.82 -5.11
C SER A 66 5.36 8.70 -3.69
N SER A 67 5.46 9.79 -2.92
CA SER A 67 5.06 9.86 -1.51
C SER A 67 3.64 9.35 -1.24
N GLY A 68 2.73 9.47 -2.21
CA GLY A 68 1.37 8.92 -2.10
C GLY A 68 1.34 7.39 -2.07
N LEU A 69 2.16 6.71 -2.89
CA LEU A 69 2.21 5.25 -2.88
C LEU A 69 2.85 4.69 -1.61
N ASP A 70 3.67 5.47 -0.91
CA ASP A 70 4.27 5.07 0.38
C ASP A 70 3.17 4.78 1.42
N ILE A 71 2.03 5.50 1.40
CA ILE A 71 0.91 5.27 2.31
C ILE A 71 0.17 3.96 1.98
N LEU A 72 -0.11 3.73 0.70
CA LEU A 72 -0.74 2.47 0.26
C LEU A 72 0.17 1.27 0.56
N HIS A 73 1.48 1.45 0.41
CA HIS A 73 2.46 0.44 0.75
C HIS A 73 2.50 0.15 2.24
N ALA A 74 2.55 1.19 3.08
CA ALA A 74 2.48 1.03 4.52
C ALA A 74 1.17 0.36 4.98
N ALA A 75 0.03 0.69 4.37
CA ALA A 75 -1.24 0.04 4.66
C ALA A 75 -1.22 -1.44 4.25
N SER A 76 -0.65 -1.76 3.08
CA SER A 76 -0.49 -3.15 2.66
C SER A 76 0.41 -3.94 3.62
N ALA A 77 1.51 -3.36 4.08
CA ALA A 77 2.41 -3.98 5.06
C ALA A 77 1.69 -4.22 6.39
N ALA A 78 0.92 -3.26 6.88
CA ALA A 78 0.11 -3.40 8.09
C ALA A 78 -0.91 -4.54 7.99
N LEU A 79 -1.55 -4.72 6.81
CA LEU A 79 -2.48 -5.83 6.58
C LEU A 79 -1.77 -7.18 6.51
N ILE A 80 -0.59 -7.24 5.89
CA ILE A 80 0.24 -8.46 5.87
C ILE A 80 0.68 -8.83 7.29
N GLU A 81 1.08 -7.86 8.10
CA GLU A 81 1.44 -8.09 9.50
C GLU A 81 0.25 -8.60 10.31
N ALA A 82 -0.95 -8.04 10.12
CA ALA A 82 -2.17 -8.51 10.77
C ALA A 82 -2.57 -9.94 10.35
N LEU A 83 -2.27 -10.33 9.10
CA LEU A 83 -2.55 -11.67 8.58
C LEU A 83 -1.38 -12.65 8.81
N ARG A 84 -0.26 -12.20 9.37
CA ARG A 84 0.98 -12.96 9.47
C ARG A 84 0.80 -14.29 10.19
N GLU A 85 0.12 -14.28 11.33
CA GLU A 85 -0.13 -15.50 12.11
C GLU A 85 -0.94 -16.52 11.29
N VAL A 86 -2.01 -16.06 10.62
CA VAL A 86 -2.85 -16.91 9.76
C VAL A 86 -2.04 -17.48 8.60
N ILE A 87 -1.21 -16.67 7.95
CA ILE A 87 -0.40 -17.10 6.80
C ILE A 87 0.66 -18.12 7.21
N LEU A 88 1.29 -17.94 8.39
CA LEU A 88 2.35 -18.84 8.87
C LEU A 88 1.83 -20.20 9.33
N ASP A 89 0.61 -20.24 9.87
CA ASP A 89 -0.02 -21.47 10.35
C ASP A 89 -0.84 -22.19 9.26
N SER A 90 -0.94 -21.62 8.06
CA SER A 90 -1.76 -22.12 6.94
C SER A 90 -0.96 -22.83 5.85
N ASP A 91 -1.65 -23.66 5.07
CA ASP A 91 -1.17 -24.13 3.77
C ASP A 91 -1.32 -23.05 2.67
N PHE A 92 -0.82 -23.35 1.47
CA PHE A 92 -0.84 -22.42 0.34
C PHE A 92 -2.26 -21.90 0.02
N GLU A 93 -3.26 -22.79 -0.02
CA GLU A 93 -4.62 -22.41 -0.39
C GLU A 93 -5.27 -21.51 0.67
N ASN A 94 -5.12 -21.85 1.96
CA ASN A 94 -5.70 -21.05 3.04
C ASN A 94 -5.00 -19.70 3.19
N ALA A 95 -3.67 -19.64 3.03
CA ALA A 95 -2.93 -18.38 3.01
C ALA A 95 -3.33 -17.50 1.82
N MET A 96 -3.47 -18.08 0.62
CA MET A 96 -3.90 -17.34 -0.55
C MET A 96 -5.33 -16.82 -0.39
N LYS A 97 -6.22 -17.65 0.19
CA LYS A 97 -7.58 -17.25 0.54
C LYS A 97 -7.57 -16.10 1.55
N ALA A 98 -6.76 -16.16 2.61
CA ALA A 98 -6.64 -15.09 3.59
C ALA A 98 -6.20 -13.75 2.96
N LEU A 99 -5.27 -13.80 2.00
CA LEU A 99 -4.74 -12.61 1.31
C LEU A 99 -5.67 -12.02 0.23
N THR A 100 -6.49 -12.85 -0.41
CA THR A 100 -7.32 -12.43 -1.56
C THR A 100 -8.79 -12.20 -1.22
N SER A 101 -9.27 -12.80 -0.14
CA SER A 101 -10.64 -12.64 0.35
C SER A 101 -10.86 -11.29 1.03
N TRP A 102 -12.08 -11.08 1.53
CA TRP A 102 -12.44 -9.89 2.28
C TRP A 102 -11.82 -9.94 3.68
N ILE A 103 -11.03 -8.92 4.02
CA ILE A 103 -10.30 -8.82 5.27
C ILE A 103 -11.14 -8.00 6.26
N PRO A 104 -11.66 -8.62 7.34
CA PRO A 104 -12.42 -7.88 8.34
C PRO A 104 -11.52 -6.93 9.11
N VAL A 105 -11.89 -5.64 9.16
CA VAL A 105 -11.25 -4.63 10.00
C VAL A 105 -12.21 -4.28 11.13
N LYS A 106 -11.86 -4.64 12.37
CA LYS A 106 -12.68 -4.37 13.56
C LYS A 106 -12.38 -3.01 14.19
N ASP A 107 -11.13 -2.59 14.10
CA ASP A 107 -10.61 -1.37 14.70
C ASP A 107 -9.79 -0.62 13.65
N GLU A 108 -10.39 0.45 13.13
CA GLU A 108 -9.76 1.34 12.15
C GLU A 108 -8.58 2.12 12.76
N ASP A 109 -8.69 2.50 14.03
CA ASP A 109 -7.66 3.30 14.70
C ASP A 109 -6.40 2.46 14.92
N LEU A 110 -6.56 1.17 15.23
CA LEU A 110 -5.45 0.22 15.26
C LEU A 110 -4.82 0.05 13.88
N LEU A 111 -5.62 -0.14 12.82
CA LEU A 111 -5.10 -0.22 11.45
C LEU A 111 -4.27 1.02 11.09
N MET A 112 -4.78 2.22 11.39
CA MET A 112 -4.08 3.47 11.10
C MET A 112 -2.83 3.65 11.98
N LYS A 113 -2.86 3.19 13.23
CA LYS A 113 -1.68 3.19 14.11
C LYS A 113 -0.57 2.29 13.55
N VAL A 114 -0.89 1.07 13.12
CA VAL A 114 0.09 0.16 12.51
C VAL A 114 0.58 0.71 11.18
N THR A 115 -0.32 1.19 10.31
CA THR A 115 0.04 1.84 9.03
C THR A 115 1.01 3.00 9.23
N LYS A 116 0.77 3.85 10.24
CA LYS A 116 1.68 4.95 10.58
C LYS A 116 3.04 4.46 11.09
N ALA A 117 3.07 3.36 11.85
CA ALA A 117 4.31 2.76 12.29
C ALA A 117 5.12 2.23 11.10
N GLU A 118 4.46 1.49 10.19
CA GLU A 118 5.07 0.99 8.95
C GLU A 118 5.60 2.13 8.07
N TRP A 119 4.81 3.19 7.88
CA TRP A 119 5.23 4.34 7.10
C TRP A 119 6.49 5.00 7.67
N LYS A 120 6.56 5.18 9.00
CA LYS A 120 7.77 5.74 9.66
C LYS A 120 9.00 4.86 9.48
N THR A 121 8.84 3.53 9.60
CA THR A 121 9.92 2.57 9.38
C THR A 121 10.47 2.68 7.95
N HIS A 122 9.59 2.89 6.96
CA HIS A 122 9.96 3.08 5.57
C HIS A 122 10.59 4.46 5.28
N GLN A 123 10.16 5.53 5.97
CA GLN A 123 10.79 6.86 5.84
C GLN A 123 12.19 6.92 6.48
N GLY A 124 12.42 6.19 7.57
CA GLY A 124 13.74 6.12 8.22
C GLY A 124 14.83 5.52 7.33
N LYS A 125 14.46 4.52 6.49
CA LYS A 125 15.37 3.88 5.53
C LYS A 125 15.77 4.76 4.34
N LYS A 126 14.99 5.81 4.02
CA LYS A 126 15.29 6.77 2.94
C LYS A 126 16.31 7.85 3.35
N LYS A 127 16.69 7.95 4.64
CA LYS A 127 17.57 9.02 5.19
C LYS A 127 19.01 8.57 5.50
N THR A 128 19.43 7.40 5.06
CA THR A 128 20.82 6.90 5.12
C THR A 128 21.28 6.57 3.71
#